data_AF-A0A837INP5-F1
#
_entry.id   AF-A0A837INP5-F1
#
_cell.length_a   1.000
_cell.length_b   1.000
_cell.length_c   1.000
_cell.angle_alpha   90.00
_cell.angle_beta   90.00
_cell.angle_gamma   90.00
#
_symmetry.space_group_name_H-M   'P 1'
#
loop_
_entity.id
_entity.type
_entity.pdbx_description
1 polymer ?
#
loop_
_entity_poly.entity_id
_entity_poly.type
_entity_poly.pdbx_seq_one_letter_code
_entity_poly.pdbx_strand_id
1 'polypeptide(L)'
;MNPFQDFKPEIKLLLIVMLVAGTVTIGGILLLKIANAPREELQQANKKIEPTDAIECGGIEDMQCSDNSECVKIDPLPGARGICVPKESRTNETATWQTYRNEEFGFEFDYPDKWDTIEFEDRTTVNDEKGEPFMTLTFANRAVLGVSFCGAYRENERCEILEGDEINFIIDWGKGQKAIAEADIKDGTVAMFVTLSESTESSRKLFRQILSTFRFVSTFDSVCRENPQYSLAWTAPIQLVDAQGKGTLVVCDQKYPGESHTVYILDKEKHQVWNDGFSGHIYEKPKIIDIDKDGIDEVYWASSGCGGTCTGCRIEFYIYSQKYDERFFRTNWSVPKSPQECGMLIDQPPVFSPNLEEPRYEIFRNYLGDKKFEGENVWGPG
;
A
#
# COMPACT_ATOMS: atom_id res chain seq x y z
N MET A 1 28.01 7.75 -39.75
CA MET A 1 29.39 8.26 -39.89
C MET A 1 29.69 9.09 -38.66
N ASN A 2 30.67 8.69 -37.85
CA ASN A 2 30.99 9.38 -36.60
C ASN A 2 31.92 10.56 -36.92
N PRO A 3 31.46 11.83 -36.84
CA PRO A 3 32.19 12.99 -37.35
C PRO A 3 33.46 13.31 -36.55
N PHE A 4 33.73 12.54 -35.49
CA PHE A 4 34.84 12.79 -34.57
C PHE A 4 36.03 11.83 -34.72
N GLN A 5 35.99 10.86 -35.65
CA GLN A 5 37.06 9.86 -35.71
C GLN A 5 38.43 10.47 -36.08
N ASP A 6 38.47 11.49 -36.94
CA ASP A 6 39.71 12.04 -37.49
C ASP A 6 40.38 13.15 -36.66
N PHE A 7 39.81 13.55 -35.51
CA PHE A 7 40.43 14.57 -34.68
C PHE A 7 41.58 14.01 -33.84
N LYS A 8 42.66 14.79 -33.75
CA LYS A 8 43.78 14.55 -32.83
C LYS A 8 43.28 14.50 -31.38
N PRO A 9 43.89 13.70 -30.50
CA PRO A 9 43.42 13.48 -29.12
C PRO A 9 43.21 14.77 -28.32
N GLU A 10 44.06 15.77 -28.54
CA GLU A 10 44.02 17.07 -27.85
C GLU A 10 42.77 17.88 -28.25
N ILE A 11 42.34 17.77 -29.50
CA ILE A 11 41.14 18.44 -30.03
C ILE A 11 39.87 17.76 -29.51
N LYS A 12 39.89 16.43 -29.37
CA LYS A 12 38.77 15.67 -28.78
C LYS A 12 38.54 16.06 -27.33
N LEU A 13 39.61 16.19 -26.55
CA LEU A 13 39.53 16.62 -25.16
C LEU A 13 38.94 18.03 -25.03
N LEU A 14 39.40 18.97 -25.87
CA LEU A 14 38.88 20.34 -25.91
C LEU A 14 37.39 20.41 -26.25
N LEU A 15 36.93 19.60 -27.21
CA LEU A 15 35.51 19.56 -27.59
C LEU A 15 34.63 18.98 -26.47
N ILE A 16 35.08 17.94 -25.78
CA ILE A 16 34.35 17.36 -24.64
C ILE A 16 34.24 18.38 -23.49
N VAL A 17 35.33 19.07 -23.17
CA VAL A 17 35.35 20.09 -22.12
C VAL A 17 34.41 21.25 -22.46
N MET A 18 34.37 21.70 -23.72
CA MET A 18 33.42 22.75 -24.15
C MET A 18 31.96 22.28 -24.07
N LEU A 19 31.67 21.02 -24.40
CA LEU A 19 30.32 20.46 -24.32
C LEU A 19 29.83 20.37 -22.87
N VAL A 20 30.68 19.90 -21.96
CA VAL A 20 30.36 19.82 -20.52
C VAL A 20 30.23 21.20 -19.90
N ALA A 21 31.12 22.14 -20.24
CA ALA A 21 30.99 23.52 -19.76
C ALA A 21 29.68 24.17 -20.26
N GLY A 22 29.31 23.93 -21.52
CA GLY A 22 28.05 24.41 -22.09
C GLY A 22 26.81 23.88 -21.35
N THR A 23 26.75 22.58 -21.06
CA THR A 23 25.60 21.97 -20.37
C THR A 23 25.47 22.44 -18.93
N VAL A 24 26.59 22.58 -18.20
CA VAL A 24 26.59 23.11 -16.82
C VAL A 24 26.11 24.56 -16.78
N THR A 25 26.54 25.38 -17.75
CA THR A 25 26.15 26.80 -17.79
C THR A 25 24.66 26.97 -18.10
N ILE A 26 24.13 26.20 -19.07
CA ILE A 26 22.70 26.25 -19.44
C ILE A 26 21.83 25.71 -18.29
N GLY A 27 22.23 24.61 -17.66
CA GLY A 27 21.53 24.04 -16.51
C GLY A 27 21.49 24.99 -15.31
N GLY A 28 22.60 25.66 -15.01
CA GLY A 28 22.67 26.65 -13.93
C GLY A 28 21.77 27.87 -14.16
N ILE A 29 21.70 28.38 -15.39
CA ILE A 29 20.80 29.50 -15.75
C ILE A 29 19.34 29.09 -15.64
N LEU A 30 18.99 27.85 -16.03
CA LEU A 30 17.62 27.35 -15.94
C LEU A 30 17.18 27.20 -14.47
N LEU A 31 18.04 26.66 -13.61
CA LEU A 31 17.78 26.54 -12.17
C LEU A 31 17.63 27.91 -11.49
N LEU A 32 18.45 28.90 -11.86
CA LEU A 32 18.31 30.27 -11.35
C LEU A 32 17.02 30.96 -11.83
N LYS A 33 16.54 30.65 -13.04
CA LYS A 33 15.23 31.16 -13.52
C LYS A 33 14.06 30.54 -12.78
N ILE A 34 14.13 29.25 -12.43
CA ILE A 34 13.09 28.56 -11.64
C ILE A 34 13.10 29.09 -10.19
N ALA A 35 14.28 29.28 -9.60
CA ALA A 35 14.41 29.78 -8.23
C ALA A 35 13.96 31.24 -8.06
N ASN A 36 14.06 32.06 -9.11
CA ASN A 36 13.71 33.49 -9.09
C ASN A 36 12.40 33.83 -9.81
N ALA A 37 11.56 32.83 -10.14
CA ALA A 37 10.24 33.10 -10.73
C ALA A 37 9.35 33.86 -9.71
N PRO A 38 8.73 34.99 -10.09
CA PRO A 38 7.99 35.85 -9.16
C PRO A 38 6.77 35.12 -8.60
N ARG A 39 6.72 35.07 -7.26
CA ARG A 39 5.77 34.33 -6.43
C ARG A 39 4.44 35.09 -6.27
N GLU A 40 3.81 35.48 -7.38
CA GLU A 40 2.55 36.26 -7.37
C GLU A 40 1.34 35.53 -7.99
N GLU A 41 1.48 34.32 -8.54
CA GLU A 41 0.34 33.60 -9.14
C GLU A 41 -0.36 32.59 -8.21
N LEU A 42 0.10 32.40 -6.97
CA LEU A 42 -0.54 31.46 -6.02
C LEU A 42 -1.71 32.05 -5.20
N GLN A 43 -2.03 33.34 -5.36
CA GLN A 43 -3.14 33.99 -4.63
C GLN A 43 -4.43 34.16 -5.43
N GLN A 44 -4.47 33.83 -6.73
CA GLN A 44 -5.72 33.85 -7.52
C GLN A 44 -6.51 32.55 -7.50
N ALA A 45 -6.00 31.48 -6.89
CA ALA A 45 -6.72 30.20 -6.77
C ALA A 45 -7.82 30.18 -5.68
N ASN A 46 -7.95 31.24 -4.86
CA ASN A 46 -9.00 31.35 -3.83
C ASN A 46 -10.13 32.31 -4.21
N LYS A 47 -10.41 32.48 -5.51
CA LYS A 47 -11.67 33.09 -5.92
C LYS A 47 -12.80 32.09 -5.67
N LYS A 48 -13.50 32.32 -4.55
CA LYS A 48 -14.86 31.85 -4.24
C LYS A 48 -15.63 31.46 -5.51
N ILE A 49 -15.83 30.16 -5.72
CA ILE A 49 -16.74 29.65 -6.75
C ILE A 49 -18.14 29.84 -6.17
N GLU A 50 -18.89 30.79 -6.73
CA GLU A 50 -20.33 30.85 -6.52
C GLU A 50 -21.00 29.68 -7.27
N PRO A 51 -22.05 29.06 -6.70
CA PRO A 51 -22.59 27.81 -7.21
C PRO A 51 -23.65 28.08 -8.27
N THR A 52 -23.26 28.25 -9.53
CA THR A 52 -24.14 28.04 -10.68
C THR A 52 -23.31 28.05 -11.95
N ASP A 53 -22.87 26.89 -12.43
CA ASP A 53 -22.58 26.71 -13.85
C ASP A 53 -22.97 25.27 -14.21
N ALA A 54 -23.89 25.16 -15.17
CA ALA A 54 -24.34 23.88 -15.69
C ALA A 54 -23.14 23.09 -16.24
N ILE A 55 -23.10 21.78 -16.00
CA ILE A 55 -22.08 20.91 -16.58
C ILE A 55 -22.23 20.99 -18.11
N GLU A 56 -21.22 21.51 -18.81
CA GLU A 56 -21.16 21.47 -20.28
C GLU A 56 -20.78 20.07 -20.77
N CYS A 57 -21.47 19.58 -21.80
CA CYS A 57 -21.42 18.18 -22.24
C CYS A 57 -21.12 18.08 -23.73
N GLY A 58 -20.29 17.11 -24.12
CA GLY A 58 -19.94 16.88 -25.53
C GLY A 58 -18.76 17.71 -26.05
N GLY A 59 -18.27 17.36 -27.24
CA GLY A 59 -17.09 17.99 -27.85
C GLY A 59 -17.36 19.31 -28.59
N ILE A 60 -18.61 19.77 -28.62
CA ILE A 60 -19.08 20.91 -29.41
C ILE A 60 -19.95 21.80 -28.51
N GLU A 61 -19.76 23.12 -28.54
CA GLU A 61 -20.64 24.09 -27.87
C GLU A 61 -22.11 23.86 -28.28
N ASP A 62 -23.03 23.96 -27.30
CA ASP A 62 -24.49 23.86 -27.44
C ASP A 62 -25.10 22.46 -27.76
N MET A 63 -24.30 21.39 -27.77
CA MET A 63 -24.85 20.03 -27.97
C MET A 63 -25.28 19.39 -26.63
N GLN A 64 -26.58 19.45 -26.33
CA GLN A 64 -27.14 18.73 -25.17
C GLN A 64 -27.18 17.22 -25.42
N CYS A 65 -26.96 16.43 -24.36
CA CYS A 65 -27.11 14.98 -24.40
C CYS A 65 -28.54 14.60 -24.85
N SER A 66 -28.69 13.49 -25.57
CA SER A 66 -30.01 12.98 -25.96
C SER A 66 -30.83 12.59 -24.73
N ASP A 67 -32.16 12.56 -24.82
CA ASP A 67 -33.06 12.29 -23.68
C ASP A 67 -32.75 11.00 -22.90
N ASN A 68 -32.14 10.02 -23.56
CA ASN A 68 -31.71 8.74 -22.98
C ASN A 68 -30.26 8.73 -22.49
N SER A 69 -29.60 9.89 -22.39
CA SER A 69 -28.25 10.02 -21.86
C SER A 69 -28.15 11.13 -20.82
N GLU A 70 -27.21 10.99 -19.90
CA GLU A 70 -26.88 11.97 -18.87
C GLU A 70 -25.42 12.38 -19.00
N CYS A 71 -25.11 13.58 -18.53
CA CYS A 71 -23.78 14.13 -18.65
C CYS A 71 -22.96 13.89 -17.40
N VAL A 72 -21.81 13.24 -17.57
CA VAL A 72 -20.94 12.85 -16.45
C VAL A 72 -19.57 13.47 -16.63
N LYS A 73 -19.08 14.13 -15.58
CA LYS A 73 -17.74 14.72 -15.55
C LYS A 73 -16.75 13.64 -15.12
N ILE A 74 -15.80 13.29 -16.00
CA ILE A 74 -14.86 12.19 -15.76
C ILE A 74 -13.60 12.68 -15.02
N ASP A 75 -13.26 13.97 -15.13
CA ASP A 75 -12.07 14.54 -14.48
C ASP A 75 -12.39 15.77 -13.60
N PRO A 76 -11.69 15.92 -12.45
CA PRO A 76 -11.83 17.09 -11.57
C PRO A 76 -11.15 18.36 -12.13
N LEU A 77 -10.63 18.34 -13.35
CA LEU A 77 -9.94 19.48 -13.95
C LEU A 77 -10.89 20.66 -14.22
N PRO A 78 -10.48 21.90 -13.90
CA PRO A 78 -11.23 23.10 -14.27
C PRO A 78 -11.36 23.19 -15.80
N GLY A 79 -12.59 23.22 -16.32
CA GLY A 79 -12.87 23.32 -17.77
C GLY A 79 -13.04 22.00 -18.51
N ALA A 80 -12.94 20.84 -17.85
CA ALA A 80 -13.25 19.56 -18.49
C ALA A 80 -14.77 19.44 -18.77
N ARG A 81 -15.12 19.16 -20.03
CA ARG A 81 -16.51 18.89 -20.45
C ARG A 81 -16.90 17.46 -20.10
N GLY A 82 -18.16 17.25 -19.71
CA GLY A 82 -18.71 15.94 -19.41
C GLY A 82 -18.96 15.11 -20.68
N ILE A 83 -18.99 13.79 -20.53
CA ILE A 83 -19.36 12.85 -21.59
C ILE A 83 -20.82 12.44 -21.41
N CYS A 84 -21.57 12.37 -22.50
CA CYS A 84 -22.94 11.83 -22.49
C CYS A 84 -22.91 10.31 -22.38
N VAL A 85 -23.36 9.76 -21.26
CA VAL A 85 -23.49 8.32 -21.04
C VAL A 85 -24.97 7.93 -21.11
N PRO A 86 -25.35 6.81 -21.75
CA PRO A 86 -26.73 6.35 -21.76
C PRO A 86 -27.26 6.12 -20.33
N LYS A 87 -28.47 6.57 -20.02
CA LYS A 87 -29.12 6.37 -18.71
C LYS A 87 -29.31 4.88 -18.37
N GLU A 88 -29.40 4.03 -19.40
CA GLU A 88 -29.46 2.57 -19.23
C GLU A 88 -28.13 1.97 -18.72
N SER A 89 -26.99 2.68 -18.79
CA SER A 89 -25.71 2.20 -18.26
C SER A 89 -25.50 2.48 -16.77
N ARG A 90 -26.53 2.96 -16.06
CA ARG A 90 -26.57 3.06 -14.59
C ARG A 90 -27.92 2.62 -14.00
N THR A 91 -28.52 1.54 -14.49
CA THR A 91 -29.22 0.69 -13.53
C THR A 91 -28.13 0.11 -12.64
N ASN A 92 -28.04 0.60 -11.40
CA ASN A 92 -27.20 0.01 -10.38
C ASN A 92 -27.82 -1.37 -10.05
N GLU A 93 -27.65 -2.34 -10.94
CA GLU A 93 -28.16 -3.72 -10.85
C GLU A 93 -27.68 -4.41 -9.57
N THR A 94 -26.65 -3.84 -8.92
CA THR A 94 -26.06 -4.26 -7.66
C THR A 94 -26.46 -3.40 -6.46
N ALA A 95 -27.37 -2.42 -6.60
CA ALA A 95 -27.74 -1.50 -5.51
C ALA A 95 -28.32 -2.19 -4.26
N THR A 96 -28.84 -3.41 -4.41
CA THR A 96 -29.38 -4.22 -3.32
C THR A 96 -28.45 -5.34 -2.89
N TRP A 97 -27.24 -5.44 -3.48
CA TRP A 97 -26.31 -6.53 -3.21
C TRP A 97 -25.66 -6.41 -1.84
N GLN A 98 -25.20 -7.54 -1.32
CA GLN A 98 -24.44 -7.63 -0.08
C GLN A 98 -22.95 -7.64 -0.39
N THR A 99 -22.14 -7.18 0.56
CA THR A 99 -20.67 -7.16 0.43
C THR A 99 -20.07 -8.25 1.30
N TYR A 100 -19.29 -9.14 0.67
CA TYR A 100 -18.44 -10.09 1.36
C TYR A 100 -17.07 -9.45 1.56
N ARG A 101 -16.47 -9.69 2.72
CA ARG A 101 -15.16 -9.16 3.08
C ARG A 101 -14.29 -10.26 3.66
N ASN A 102 -13.09 -10.40 3.10
CA ASN A 102 -12.06 -11.29 3.62
C ASN A 102 -10.92 -10.46 4.23
N GLU A 103 -10.80 -10.47 5.56
CA GLU A 103 -9.78 -9.71 6.29
C GLU A 103 -8.37 -10.33 6.16
N GLU A 104 -8.26 -11.65 5.91
CA GLU A 104 -6.97 -12.34 5.80
C GLU A 104 -6.21 -11.99 4.51
N PHE A 105 -6.95 -11.86 3.41
CA PHE A 105 -6.44 -11.57 2.09
C PHE A 105 -6.69 -10.13 1.64
N GLY A 106 -7.45 -9.34 2.42
CA GLY A 106 -7.59 -7.91 2.25
C GLY A 106 -8.44 -7.49 1.05
N PHE A 107 -9.43 -8.30 0.67
CA PHE A 107 -10.32 -8.00 -0.45
C PHE A 107 -11.79 -8.03 -0.04
N GLU A 108 -12.62 -7.34 -0.82
CA GLU A 108 -14.06 -7.42 -0.75
C GLU A 108 -14.68 -7.53 -2.14
N PHE A 109 -15.88 -8.10 -2.20
CA PHE A 109 -16.68 -8.14 -3.42
C PHE A 109 -18.17 -8.13 -3.07
N ASP A 110 -18.97 -7.67 -4.02
CA ASP A 110 -20.42 -7.61 -3.88
C ASP A 110 -21.08 -8.82 -4.57
N TYR A 111 -22.17 -9.31 -3.99
CA TYR A 111 -22.93 -10.46 -4.51
C TYR A 111 -24.44 -10.28 -4.24
N PRO A 112 -25.32 -10.96 -5.00
CA PRO A 112 -26.77 -10.75 -4.91
C PRO A 112 -27.35 -10.85 -3.50
N ASP A 113 -28.41 -10.08 -3.24
CA ASP A 113 -29.14 -10.15 -1.98
C ASP A 113 -29.77 -11.55 -1.77
N LYS A 114 -29.89 -11.98 -0.51
CA LYS A 114 -30.44 -13.28 -0.07
C LYS A 114 -29.58 -14.50 -0.43
N TRP A 115 -28.39 -14.28 -0.94
CA TRP A 115 -27.37 -15.32 -1.08
C TRP A 115 -26.55 -15.39 0.21
N ASP A 116 -25.85 -16.51 0.41
CA ASP A 116 -25.08 -16.75 1.62
C ASP A 116 -23.63 -17.11 1.29
N THR A 117 -22.71 -16.78 2.21
CA THR A 117 -21.30 -17.18 2.12
C THR A 117 -20.93 -18.14 3.24
N ILE A 118 -20.23 -19.22 2.90
CA ILE A 118 -19.67 -20.18 3.86
C ILE A 118 -18.15 -20.13 3.75
N GLU A 119 -17.50 -19.82 4.86
CA GLU A 119 -16.04 -19.79 4.97
C GLU A 119 -15.50 -21.05 5.64
N PHE A 120 -14.41 -21.58 5.08
CA PHE A 120 -13.53 -22.55 5.72
C PHE A 120 -12.09 -22.00 5.65
N GLU A 121 -11.16 -22.59 6.41
CA GLU A 121 -9.77 -22.11 6.48
C GLU A 121 -9.07 -21.94 5.11
N ASP A 122 -9.44 -22.73 4.09
CA ASP A 122 -8.80 -22.73 2.77
C ASP A 122 -9.69 -22.26 1.61
N ARG A 123 -10.97 -21.97 1.85
CA ARG A 123 -11.93 -21.65 0.79
C ARG A 123 -13.11 -20.82 1.29
N THR A 124 -13.67 -20.04 0.37
CA THR A 124 -14.97 -19.37 0.55
C THR A 124 -15.93 -19.85 -0.52
N THR A 125 -17.10 -20.35 -0.14
CA THR A 125 -18.17 -20.71 -1.08
C THR A 125 -19.30 -19.69 -1.00
N VAL A 126 -19.72 -19.17 -2.15
CA VAL A 126 -20.91 -18.33 -2.28
C VAL A 126 -22.04 -19.20 -2.82
N ASN A 127 -23.11 -19.32 -2.05
CA ASN A 127 -24.29 -20.09 -2.39
C ASN A 127 -25.39 -19.17 -2.91
N ASP A 128 -26.19 -19.65 -3.86
CA ASP A 128 -27.37 -18.96 -4.34
C ASP A 128 -28.51 -18.95 -3.31
N GLU A 129 -29.63 -18.30 -3.65
CA GLU A 129 -30.83 -18.21 -2.80
C GLU A 129 -31.46 -19.57 -2.41
N LYS A 130 -31.09 -20.66 -3.09
CA LYS A 130 -31.57 -22.03 -2.80
C LYS A 130 -30.58 -22.80 -1.92
N GLY A 131 -29.43 -22.20 -1.58
CA GLY A 131 -28.35 -22.84 -0.84
C GLY A 131 -27.44 -23.70 -1.71
N GLU A 132 -27.50 -23.58 -3.04
CA GLU A 132 -26.64 -24.32 -3.96
C GLU A 132 -25.36 -23.51 -4.26
N PRO A 133 -24.19 -24.14 -4.35
CA PRO A 133 -22.93 -23.41 -4.55
C PRO A 133 -22.91 -22.76 -5.93
N PHE A 134 -22.83 -21.42 -5.97
CA PHE A 134 -22.67 -20.66 -7.20
C PHE A 134 -21.20 -20.56 -7.61
N MET A 135 -20.34 -20.12 -6.68
CA MET A 135 -18.90 -20.05 -6.90
C MET A 135 -18.11 -20.41 -5.65
N THR A 136 -16.85 -20.82 -5.83
CA THR A 136 -15.92 -21.08 -4.74
C THR A 136 -14.58 -20.41 -5.00
N LEU A 137 -14.09 -19.69 -4.00
CA LEU A 137 -12.79 -19.07 -3.95
C LEU A 137 -11.82 -20.01 -3.24
N THR A 138 -10.64 -20.22 -3.82
CA THR A 138 -9.52 -20.93 -3.18
C THR A 138 -8.23 -20.14 -3.38
N PHE A 139 -7.27 -20.38 -2.49
CA PHE A 139 -6.01 -19.64 -2.45
C PHE A 139 -4.82 -20.59 -2.53
N ALA A 140 -3.79 -20.22 -3.28
CA ALA A 140 -2.55 -20.99 -3.36
C ALA A 140 -1.34 -20.07 -3.53
N ASN A 141 -0.21 -20.49 -2.97
CA ASN A 141 1.06 -19.76 -3.13
C ASN A 141 1.50 -19.79 -4.59
N ARG A 142 1.78 -18.62 -5.18
CA ARG A 142 2.19 -18.49 -6.59
C ARG A 142 3.46 -19.27 -6.90
N ALA A 143 4.37 -19.42 -5.92
CA ALA A 143 5.64 -20.13 -6.10
C ALA A 143 5.48 -21.64 -6.36
N VAL A 144 4.33 -22.24 -6.05
CA VAL A 144 4.07 -23.67 -6.27
C VAL A 144 3.15 -23.93 -7.47
N LEU A 145 2.64 -22.89 -8.10
CA LEU A 145 1.72 -22.99 -9.23
C LEU A 145 2.47 -23.00 -10.57
N GLY A 146 1.98 -23.82 -11.49
CA GLY A 146 2.38 -23.77 -12.90
C GLY A 146 1.68 -22.65 -13.66
N VAL A 147 2.05 -22.46 -14.92
CA VAL A 147 1.34 -21.52 -15.82
C VAL A 147 -0.02 -22.12 -16.19
N SER A 148 -1.10 -21.38 -15.94
CA SER A 148 -2.45 -21.78 -16.35
C SER A 148 -2.61 -21.75 -17.87
N PHE A 149 -3.62 -22.44 -18.40
CA PHE A 149 -3.86 -22.48 -19.85
C PHE A 149 -4.02 -21.07 -20.43
N CYS A 150 -4.87 -20.23 -19.83
CA CYS A 150 -5.06 -18.85 -20.27
C CYS A 150 -3.86 -17.94 -19.94
N GLY A 151 -3.02 -18.31 -18.97
CA GLY A 151 -1.71 -17.68 -18.78
C GLY A 151 -0.77 -17.90 -19.96
N ALA A 152 -0.77 -19.09 -20.57
CA ALA A 152 0.07 -19.45 -21.72
C ALA A 152 -0.54 -19.10 -23.08
N TYR A 153 -1.87 -19.12 -23.21
CA TYR A 153 -2.60 -18.98 -24.46
C TYR A 153 -3.65 -17.86 -24.37
N ARG A 154 -3.22 -16.64 -24.05
CA ARG A 154 -4.10 -15.48 -23.80
C ARG A 154 -5.05 -15.15 -24.96
N GLU A 155 -4.63 -15.39 -26.19
CA GLU A 155 -5.41 -15.08 -27.40
C GLU A 155 -6.46 -16.16 -27.75
N ASN A 156 -6.56 -17.23 -26.97
CA ASN A 156 -7.54 -18.27 -27.24
C ASN A 156 -8.97 -17.78 -26.95
N GLU A 157 -9.93 -18.15 -27.79
CA GLU A 157 -11.35 -17.76 -27.68
C GLU A 157 -12.02 -18.12 -26.34
N ARG A 158 -11.47 -19.10 -25.59
CA ARG A 158 -11.98 -19.48 -24.27
C ARG A 158 -11.47 -18.59 -23.13
N CYS A 159 -10.48 -17.74 -23.40
CA CYS A 159 -9.81 -16.91 -22.42
C CYS A 159 -10.34 -15.49 -22.49
N GLU A 160 -10.57 -14.88 -21.34
CA GLU A 160 -10.97 -13.48 -21.22
C GLU A 160 -10.14 -12.81 -20.14
N ILE A 161 -9.77 -11.55 -20.38
CA ILE A 161 -9.18 -10.69 -19.37
C ILE A 161 -10.28 -9.72 -18.96
N LEU A 162 -10.69 -9.81 -17.70
CA LEU A 162 -11.58 -8.85 -17.09
C LEU A 162 -10.72 -7.85 -16.33
N GLU A 163 -10.60 -6.65 -16.89
CA GLU A 163 -9.89 -5.54 -16.27
C GLU A 163 -10.75 -4.93 -15.16
N GLY A 164 -10.21 -4.88 -13.95
CA GLY A 164 -10.79 -4.18 -12.81
C GLY A 164 -9.88 -3.03 -12.41
N ASP A 165 -10.41 -2.12 -11.58
CA ASP A 165 -9.64 -0.94 -11.12
C ASP A 165 -8.38 -1.34 -10.34
N GLU A 166 -8.46 -2.42 -9.56
CA GLU A 166 -7.35 -2.90 -8.72
C GLU A 166 -7.01 -4.39 -8.92
N ILE A 167 -7.99 -5.21 -9.31
CA ILE A 167 -7.82 -6.66 -9.50
C ILE A 167 -8.21 -7.02 -10.91
N ASN A 168 -7.25 -7.57 -11.65
CA ASN A 168 -7.48 -8.12 -12.99
C ASN A 168 -7.70 -9.62 -12.89
N PHE A 169 -8.73 -10.11 -13.56
CA PHE A 169 -9.02 -11.54 -13.64
C PHE A 169 -8.69 -12.08 -15.03
N ILE A 170 -7.99 -13.21 -15.06
CA ILE A 170 -7.86 -14.04 -16.25
C ILE A 170 -8.89 -15.16 -16.12
N ILE A 171 -9.93 -15.12 -16.95
CA ILE A 171 -11.03 -16.07 -16.93
C ILE A 171 -10.81 -17.14 -18.00
N ASP A 172 -10.78 -18.40 -17.58
CA ASP A 172 -10.85 -19.57 -18.44
C ASP A 172 -12.28 -20.11 -18.45
N TRP A 173 -13.02 -19.87 -19.53
CA TRP A 173 -14.40 -20.34 -19.70
C TRP A 173 -14.51 -21.85 -19.95
N GLY A 174 -13.38 -22.53 -20.13
CA GLY A 174 -13.29 -23.96 -20.40
C GLY A 174 -14.06 -24.42 -21.64
N LYS A 175 -14.23 -25.74 -21.77
CA LYS A 175 -15.15 -26.37 -22.74
C LYS A 175 -16.45 -26.83 -22.06
N GLY A 176 -17.12 -25.91 -21.35
CA GLY A 176 -18.53 -26.07 -20.99
C GLY A 176 -18.87 -26.84 -19.71
N GLN A 177 -17.95 -27.04 -18.75
CA GLN A 177 -18.31 -27.66 -17.46
C GLN A 177 -18.07 -26.75 -16.25
N LYS A 178 -16.94 -26.06 -16.17
CA LYS A 178 -16.65 -25.07 -15.11
C LYS A 178 -15.82 -23.94 -15.70
N ALA A 179 -16.08 -22.71 -15.25
CA ALA A 179 -15.23 -21.57 -15.55
C ALA A 179 -14.36 -21.27 -14.33
N ILE A 180 -13.12 -20.85 -14.57
CA ILE A 180 -12.17 -20.51 -13.50
C ILE A 180 -11.62 -19.13 -13.79
N ALA A 181 -11.80 -18.20 -12.86
CA ALA A 181 -11.13 -16.91 -12.88
C ALA A 181 -9.92 -16.96 -11.95
N GLU A 182 -8.79 -16.47 -12.45
CA GLU A 182 -7.52 -16.40 -11.72
C GLU A 182 -7.15 -14.93 -11.55
N ALA A 183 -6.80 -14.54 -10.33
CA ALA A 183 -6.24 -13.23 -10.02
C ALA A 183 -5.05 -13.34 -9.08
N ASP A 184 -4.11 -12.42 -9.21
CA ASP A 184 -2.98 -12.28 -8.30
C ASP A 184 -3.35 -11.34 -7.16
N ILE A 185 -3.11 -11.78 -5.92
CA ILE A 185 -3.34 -11.01 -4.69
C ILE A 185 -2.06 -11.01 -3.84
N LYS A 186 -1.98 -10.13 -2.83
CA LYS A 186 -0.75 -9.93 -2.01
C LYS A 186 0.51 -9.75 -2.89
N ASP A 187 0.46 -8.78 -3.81
CA ASP A 187 1.53 -8.50 -4.79
C ASP A 187 1.95 -9.69 -5.66
N GLY A 188 1.00 -10.58 -5.98
CA GLY A 188 1.25 -11.75 -6.81
C GLY A 188 2.02 -12.87 -6.11
N THR A 189 2.13 -12.84 -4.78
CA THR A 189 2.65 -13.97 -4.00
C THR A 189 1.61 -15.06 -3.79
N VAL A 190 0.33 -14.71 -3.85
CA VAL A 190 -0.80 -15.65 -3.72
C VAL A 190 -1.70 -15.50 -4.94
N ALA A 191 -2.07 -16.63 -5.53
CA ALA A 191 -3.10 -16.67 -6.56
C ALA A 191 -4.46 -16.99 -5.91
N MET A 192 -5.47 -16.22 -6.28
CA MET A 192 -6.86 -16.49 -5.99
C MET A 192 -7.50 -17.16 -7.20
N PHE A 193 -8.17 -18.29 -6.98
CA PHE A 193 -8.96 -18.98 -7.98
C PHE A 193 -10.44 -18.89 -7.61
N VAL A 194 -11.25 -18.34 -8.50
CA VAL A 194 -12.71 -18.29 -8.36
C VAL A 194 -13.31 -19.28 -9.36
N THR A 195 -13.83 -20.39 -8.86
CA THR A 195 -14.44 -21.45 -9.68
C THR A 195 -15.94 -21.28 -9.73
N LEU A 196 -16.51 -21.11 -10.92
CA LEU A 196 -17.94 -21.12 -11.17
C LEU A 196 -18.45 -22.56 -11.22
N SER A 197 -19.49 -22.86 -10.42
CA SER A 197 -20.03 -24.23 -10.29
C SER A 197 -20.73 -24.73 -11.56
N GLU A 198 -21.56 -23.90 -12.18
CA GLU A 198 -22.30 -24.22 -13.41
C GLU A 198 -22.13 -23.10 -14.44
N SER A 199 -21.76 -23.44 -15.67
CA SER A 199 -21.37 -22.49 -16.72
C SER A 199 -22.48 -22.28 -17.77
N THR A 200 -23.62 -21.73 -17.36
CA THR A 200 -24.72 -21.30 -18.25
C THR A 200 -24.52 -19.85 -18.72
N GLU A 201 -25.20 -19.42 -19.77
CA GLU A 201 -25.08 -18.03 -20.25
C GLU A 201 -25.42 -17.00 -19.14
N SER A 202 -26.50 -17.25 -18.39
CA SER A 202 -26.92 -16.41 -17.28
C SER A 202 -25.90 -16.41 -16.13
N SER A 203 -25.39 -17.58 -15.72
CA SER A 203 -24.41 -17.65 -14.64
C SER A 203 -23.07 -17.04 -15.04
N ARG A 204 -22.66 -17.15 -16.31
CA ARG A 204 -21.45 -16.48 -16.84
C ARG A 204 -21.56 -14.96 -16.82
N LYS A 205 -22.75 -14.41 -17.11
CA LYS A 205 -23.01 -12.96 -17.03
C LYS A 205 -22.91 -12.49 -15.58
N LEU A 206 -23.61 -13.16 -14.67
CA LEU A 206 -23.61 -12.81 -13.25
C LEU A 206 -22.24 -13.00 -12.60
N PHE A 207 -21.52 -14.06 -12.98
CA PHE A 207 -20.15 -14.31 -12.51
C PHE A 207 -19.21 -13.17 -12.88
N ARG A 208 -19.24 -12.71 -14.15
CA ARG A 208 -18.48 -11.53 -14.58
C ARG A 208 -18.84 -10.28 -13.79
N GLN A 209 -20.12 -10.07 -13.54
CA GLN A 209 -20.59 -8.92 -12.75
C GLN A 209 -20.04 -8.97 -11.33
N ILE A 210 -20.11 -10.12 -10.64
CA ILE A 210 -19.51 -10.29 -9.30
C ILE A 210 -18.01 -10.04 -9.35
N LEU A 211 -17.28 -10.65 -10.28
CA LEU A 211 -15.83 -10.44 -10.42
C LEU A 211 -15.46 -8.96 -10.62
N SER A 212 -16.28 -8.20 -11.36
CA SER A 212 -16.05 -6.77 -11.58
C SER A 212 -16.24 -5.89 -10.32
N THR A 213 -16.82 -6.42 -9.26
CA THR A 213 -17.01 -5.71 -7.98
C THR A 213 -15.85 -5.94 -7.00
N PHE A 214 -14.95 -6.87 -7.32
CA PHE A 214 -13.77 -7.14 -6.50
C PHE A 214 -12.91 -5.88 -6.42
N ARG A 215 -12.56 -5.56 -5.18
CA ARG A 215 -11.64 -4.47 -4.86
C ARG A 215 -10.84 -4.90 -3.65
N PHE A 216 -9.61 -4.43 -3.55
CA PHE A 216 -8.95 -4.51 -2.27
C PHE A 216 -9.74 -3.65 -1.29
N VAL A 217 -9.72 -4.03 -0.02
CA VAL A 217 -10.27 -3.21 1.03
C VAL A 217 -9.47 -1.91 1.06
N SER A 218 -9.99 -0.90 0.35
CA SER A 218 -9.31 0.34 0.03
C SER A 218 -9.12 1.16 1.30
N THR A 219 -8.00 0.97 1.98
CA THR A 219 -7.71 1.83 3.13
C THR A 219 -6.23 2.00 3.45
N PHE A 220 -5.34 1.03 3.19
CA PHE A 220 -3.98 1.09 3.77
C PHE A 220 -2.83 0.77 2.83
N ASP A 221 -3.07 0.04 1.74
CA ASP A 221 -2.02 -0.23 0.77
C ASP A 221 -1.65 1.01 -0.08
N SER A 222 -2.51 2.03 -0.23
CA SER A 222 -2.16 3.22 -1.03
C SER A 222 -0.98 4.00 -0.43
N VAL A 223 -0.92 4.16 0.90
CA VAL A 223 0.19 4.86 1.56
C VAL A 223 1.52 4.11 1.40
N CYS A 224 1.50 2.78 1.52
CA CYS A 224 2.69 1.96 1.29
C CYS A 224 3.06 1.89 -0.22
N ARG A 225 2.07 1.90 -1.14
CA ARG A 225 2.29 1.79 -2.60
C ARG A 225 2.67 3.10 -3.29
N GLU A 226 2.23 4.26 -2.81
CA GLU A 226 2.57 5.58 -3.38
C GLU A 226 4.06 5.95 -3.21
N ASN A 227 4.77 5.23 -2.34
CA ASN A 227 6.20 5.41 -2.15
C ASN A 227 6.96 4.25 -2.82
N PRO A 228 7.63 4.47 -3.98
CA PRO A 228 8.17 3.42 -4.85
C PRO A 228 9.30 2.57 -4.25
N GLN A 229 9.63 2.78 -2.97
CA GLN A 229 10.60 2.02 -2.21
C GLN A 229 9.99 0.91 -1.34
N TYR A 230 8.67 0.90 -1.12
CA TYR A 230 7.97 -0.01 -0.20
C TYR A 230 6.98 -0.92 -0.95
N SER A 231 6.77 -2.15 -0.47
CA SER A 231 5.93 -3.12 -1.20
C SER A 231 4.54 -3.32 -0.59
N LEU A 232 4.38 -3.49 0.74
CA LEU A 232 3.08 -3.79 1.36
C LEU A 232 3.00 -3.34 2.82
N ALA A 233 1.77 -3.16 3.32
CA ALA A 233 1.48 -3.13 4.75
C ALA A 233 1.64 -4.54 5.36
N TRP A 234 2.47 -4.67 6.40
CA TRP A 234 2.84 -5.99 6.97
C TRP A 234 1.91 -6.44 8.12
N THR A 235 1.11 -5.53 8.66
CA THR A 235 0.17 -5.81 9.74
C THR A 235 -1.23 -5.38 9.34
N ALA A 236 -2.24 -6.11 9.83
CA ALA A 236 -3.59 -5.59 9.84
C ALA A 236 -3.58 -4.21 10.53
N PRO A 237 -4.29 -3.22 9.98
CA PRO A 237 -4.34 -1.87 10.53
C PRO A 237 -4.86 -1.91 11.97
N ILE A 238 -4.17 -1.24 12.89
CA ILE A 238 -4.57 -1.20 14.30
C ILE A 238 -5.25 0.14 14.54
N GLN A 239 -6.52 0.14 14.94
CA GLN A 239 -7.19 1.39 15.33
C GLN A 239 -6.51 1.99 16.56
N LEU A 240 -6.25 3.30 16.53
CA LEU A 240 -5.77 4.07 17.69
C LEU A 240 -6.77 5.15 18.05
N VAL A 241 -6.88 5.45 19.35
CA VAL A 241 -7.59 6.62 19.86
C VAL A 241 -6.60 7.77 19.93
N ASP A 242 -6.83 8.80 19.09
CA ASP A 242 -6.13 10.08 19.18
C ASP A 242 -6.99 11.13 19.91
N ALA A 243 -6.42 12.32 20.17
CA ALA A 243 -7.11 13.42 20.84
C ALA A 243 -8.25 14.05 20.00
N GLN A 244 -8.39 13.71 18.72
CA GLN A 244 -9.38 14.28 17.79
C GLN A 244 -10.47 13.28 17.35
N GLY A 245 -10.36 12.01 17.74
CA GLY A 245 -11.24 10.90 17.36
C GLY A 245 -10.63 9.97 16.31
N LYS A 246 -10.26 8.76 16.76
CA LYS A 246 -9.93 7.52 16.00
C LYS A 246 -9.04 7.70 14.75
N GLY A 247 -7.73 7.55 14.94
CA GLY A 247 -6.76 7.32 13.85
C GLY A 247 -6.56 5.83 13.55
N THR A 248 -5.73 5.50 12.56
CA THR A 248 -5.32 4.11 12.28
C THR A 248 -3.80 3.99 12.08
N LEU A 249 -3.21 2.98 12.71
CA LEU A 249 -1.79 2.67 12.65
C LEU A 249 -1.55 1.70 11.51
N VAL A 250 -0.59 2.03 10.66
CA VAL A 250 -0.17 1.21 9.52
C VAL A 250 1.34 1.03 9.59
N VAL A 251 1.82 -0.17 9.28
CA VAL A 251 3.25 -0.49 9.26
C VAL A 251 3.62 -0.94 7.86
N CYS A 252 4.45 -0.16 7.16
CA CYS A 252 4.95 -0.52 5.83
C CYS A 252 6.38 -1.07 5.91
N ASP A 253 6.66 -2.09 5.10
CA ASP A 253 7.96 -2.76 5.04
C ASP A 253 8.72 -2.45 3.73
N GLN A 254 10.05 -2.31 3.82
CA GLN A 254 10.94 -2.13 2.67
C GLN A 254 11.57 -3.46 2.24
N LYS A 255 11.29 -3.92 1.01
CA LYS A 255 11.63 -5.26 0.49
C LYS A 255 13.13 -5.51 0.15
N TYR A 256 14.08 -4.67 0.56
CA TYR A 256 15.47 -4.72 0.09
C TYR A 256 16.52 -4.85 1.23
N PRO A 257 17.72 -5.40 0.97
CA PRO A 257 18.60 -5.95 2.01
C PRO A 257 19.14 -4.82 2.90
N GLY A 258 18.69 -4.82 4.16
CA GLY A 258 18.92 -3.73 5.11
C GLY A 258 17.80 -3.54 6.12
N GLU A 259 16.68 -4.26 5.98
CA GLU A 259 15.54 -4.31 6.92
C GLU A 259 15.21 -2.95 7.52
N SER A 260 14.78 -2.05 6.64
CA SER A 260 14.28 -0.74 7.04
C SER A 260 12.76 -0.77 6.99
N HIS A 261 12.15 -0.36 8.09
CA HIS A 261 10.71 -0.40 8.30
C HIS A 261 10.22 1.01 8.58
N THR A 262 8.98 1.33 8.21
CA THR A 262 8.38 2.62 8.54
C THR A 262 7.00 2.41 9.18
N VAL A 263 6.79 3.03 10.33
CA VAL A 263 5.48 3.12 10.99
C VAL A 263 4.79 4.39 10.51
N TYR A 264 3.51 4.31 10.21
CA TYR A 264 2.66 5.42 9.80
C TYR A 264 1.44 5.53 10.71
N ILE A 265 1.02 6.76 10.98
CA ILE A 265 -0.27 7.07 11.59
C ILE A 265 -1.09 7.83 10.54
N LEU A 266 -2.31 7.35 10.34
CA LEU A 266 -3.29 7.95 9.44
C LEU A 266 -4.46 8.52 10.23
N ASP A 267 -5.01 9.65 9.78
CA ASP A 267 -6.26 10.19 10.30
C ASP A 267 -7.48 9.36 9.85
N LYS A 268 -8.67 9.74 10.34
CA LYS A 268 -9.96 9.13 9.96
C LYS A 268 -10.29 9.23 8.46
N GLU A 269 -9.71 10.22 7.76
CA GLU A 269 -9.85 10.46 6.32
C GLU A 269 -8.72 9.76 5.53
N LYS A 270 -7.86 9.00 6.23
CA LYS A 270 -6.72 8.22 5.73
C LYS A 270 -5.56 9.05 5.19
N HIS A 271 -5.45 10.31 5.60
CA HIS A 271 -4.27 11.11 5.32
C HIS A 271 -3.14 10.74 6.28
N GLN A 272 -1.91 10.68 5.77
CA GLN A 272 -0.72 10.54 6.62
C GLN A 272 -0.60 11.76 7.54
N VAL A 273 -0.65 11.52 8.85
CA VAL A 273 -0.41 12.55 9.87
C VAL A 273 0.97 12.46 10.48
N TRP A 274 1.54 11.25 10.53
CA TRP A 274 2.87 11.02 11.09
C TRP A 274 3.52 9.75 10.53
N ASN A 275 4.85 9.70 10.53
CA ASN A 275 5.60 8.48 10.24
C ASN A 275 6.96 8.46 10.95
N ASP A 276 7.51 7.26 11.18
CA ASP A 276 8.87 7.08 11.67
C ASP A 276 9.53 5.83 11.10
N GLY A 277 10.80 6.00 10.72
CA GLY A 277 11.63 4.94 10.14
C GLY A 277 12.50 4.28 11.20
N PHE A 278 12.60 2.96 11.16
CA PHE A 278 13.50 2.18 12.01
C PHE A 278 14.19 1.06 11.23
N SER A 279 15.26 0.52 11.79
CA SER A 279 16.09 -0.50 11.12
C SER A 279 16.25 -1.76 11.98
N GLY A 280 16.53 -2.87 11.30
CA GLY A 280 16.71 -4.20 11.89
C GLY A 280 15.41 -4.99 12.00
N HIS A 281 15.55 -6.27 12.33
CA HIS A 281 14.44 -7.21 12.50
C HIS A 281 13.41 -6.68 13.48
N ILE A 282 12.13 -6.83 13.17
CA ILE A 282 11.05 -6.51 14.11
C ILE A 282 11.12 -7.48 15.29
N TYR A 283 11.49 -6.97 16.47
CA TYR A 283 11.55 -7.75 17.71
C TYR A 283 10.17 -7.80 18.39
N GLU A 284 9.47 -6.68 18.44
CA GLU A 284 8.06 -6.62 18.81
C GLU A 284 7.26 -5.85 17.77
N LYS A 285 6.19 -6.47 17.30
CA LYS A 285 5.24 -5.83 16.38
C LYS A 285 4.67 -4.54 17.00
N PRO A 286 4.42 -3.51 16.19
CA PRO A 286 3.78 -2.29 16.66
C PRO A 286 2.43 -2.55 17.33
N LYS A 287 2.19 -1.86 18.43
CA LYS A 287 1.01 -1.97 19.29
C LYS A 287 0.54 -0.58 19.70
N ILE A 288 -0.75 -0.49 19.95
CA ILE A 288 -1.42 0.69 20.49
C ILE A 288 -1.72 0.43 21.96
N ILE A 289 -1.29 1.33 22.82
CA ILE A 289 -1.45 1.22 24.27
C ILE A 289 -1.46 2.61 24.90
N ASP A 290 -2.49 2.91 25.68
CA ASP A 290 -2.51 4.07 26.58
C ASP A 290 -1.59 3.81 27.79
N ILE A 291 -0.35 4.31 27.72
CA ILE A 291 0.69 4.03 28.73
C ILE A 291 0.52 4.93 29.95
N ASP A 292 0.18 6.21 29.75
CA ASP A 292 0.04 7.20 30.82
C ASP A 292 -1.40 7.34 31.38
N LYS A 293 -2.35 6.58 30.83
CA LYS A 293 -3.76 6.50 31.23
C LYS A 293 -4.51 7.80 31.09
N ASP A 294 -4.18 8.57 30.06
CA ASP A 294 -4.80 9.86 29.79
C ASP A 294 -5.94 9.78 28.76
N GLY A 295 -6.18 8.59 28.19
CA GLY A 295 -7.19 8.35 27.17
C GLY A 295 -6.74 8.59 25.73
N ILE A 296 -5.45 8.88 25.51
CA ILE A 296 -4.79 8.96 24.20
C ILE A 296 -3.82 7.78 24.11
N ASP A 297 -3.87 7.02 23.01
CA ASP A 297 -2.99 5.88 22.87
C ASP A 297 -1.56 6.29 22.44
N GLU A 298 -0.55 5.64 23.00
CA GLU A 298 0.81 5.61 22.47
C GLU A 298 1.00 4.50 21.44
N VAL A 299 1.95 4.73 20.52
CA VAL A 299 2.45 3.70 19.61
C VAL A 299 3.73 3.11 20.18
N TYR A 300 3.74 1.80 20.42
CA TYR A 300 4.92 1.07 20.91
C TYR A 300 5.38 0.03 19.90
N TRP A 301 6.69 -0.08 19.66
CA TRP A 301 7.28 -1.14 18.85
C TRP A 301 8.72 -1.42 19.28
N ALA A 302 9.30 -2.54 18.80
CA ALA A 302 10.71 -2.82 19.03
C ALA A 302 11.39 -3.45 17.81
N SER A 303 12.65 -3.09 17.60
CA SER A 303 13.51 -3.70 16.59
C SER A 303 14.78 -4.27 17.21
N SER A 304 15.40 -5.22 16.52
CA SER A 304 16.68 -5.80 16.88
C SER A 304 17.61 -5.83 15.69
N GLY A 305 18.90 -5.65 15.93
CA GLY A 305 19.91 -5.71 14.89
C GLY A 305 21.22 -6.22 15.45
N CYS A 306 21.76 -7.26 14.83
CA CYS A 306 23.12 -7.71 15.10
C CYS A 306 24.02 -7.27 13.96
N GLY A 307 25.15 -6.66 14.29
CA GLY A 307 26.20 -6.46 13.29
C GLY A 307 26.90 -7.79 12.97
N GLY A 308 27.81 -7.76 12.01
CA GLY A 308 28.62 -8.92 11.64
C GLY A 308 29.52 -9.40 12.79
N THR A 309 30.38 -10.39 12.48
CA THR A 309 31.30 -11.02 13.44
C THR A 309 32.01 -9.97 14.31
N CYS A 310 31.85 -10.07 15.64
CA CYS A 310 32.46 -9.18 16.64
C CYS A 310 31.91 -7.74 16.71
N THR A 311 30.68 -7.46 16.23
CA THR A 311 30.07 -6.12 16.36
C THR A 311 29.15 -6.00 17.58
N GLY A 312 28.51 -7.10 17.97
CA GLY A 312 27.47 -7.10 18.99
C GLY A 312 26.07 -6.92 18.39
N CYS A 313 25.09 -6.97 19.28
CA CYS A 313 23.67 -6.84 18.97
C CYS A 313 23.07 -5.68 19.73
N ARG A 314 22.00 -5.10 19.17
CA ARG A 314 21.17 -4.12 19.83
C ARG A 314 19.70 -4.50 19.72
N ILE A 315 18.93 -4.16 20.74
CA ILE A 315 17.48 -4.11 20.69
C ILE A 315 17.06 -2.70 21.05
N GLU A 316 16.20 -2.11 20.24
CA GLU A 316 15.66 -0.78 20.41
C GLU A 316 14.16 -0.89 20.65
N PHE A 317 13.71 -0.34 21.78
CA PHE A 317 12.31 -0.22 22.15
C PHE A 317 11.90 1.23 21.94
N TYR A 318 10.78 1.44 21.27
CA TYR A 318 10.31 2.76 20.87
C TYR A 318 8.91 3.03 21.42
N ILE A 319 8.66 4.30 21.74
CA ILE A 319 7.33 4.86 22.01
C ILE A 319 7.20 6.13 21.18
N TYR A 320 6.06 6.32 20.53
CA TYR A 320 5.63 7.63 20.07
C TYR A 320 4.37 8.03 20.83
N SER A 321 4.39 9.20 21.46
CA SER A 321 3.23 9.77 22.15
C SER A 321 2.64 10.90 21.34
N GLN A 322 1.38 10.72 20.94
CA GLN A 322 0.63 11.69 20.14
C GLN A 322 0.37 12.99 20.90
N LYS A 323 0.15 12.90 22.22
CA LYS A 323 -0.08 14.06 23.09
C LYS A 323 1.09 15.02 23.13
N TYR A 324 2.30 14.47 23.16
CA TYR A 324 3.53 15.26 23.21
C TYR A 324 4.13 15.51 21.82
N ASP A 325 3.66 14.78 20.80
CA ASP A 325 4.26 14.71 19.47
C ASP A 325 5.77 14.41 19.55
N GLU A 326 6.13 13.44 20.40
CA GLU A 326 7.52 13.09 20.70
C GLU A 326 7.76 11.58 20.61
N ARG A 327 8.95 11.23 20.12
CA ARG A 327 9.48 9.86 20.11
C ARG A 327 10.43 9.64 21.27
N PHE A 328 10.25 8.53 21.98
CA PHE A 328 11.11 8.05 23.03
C PHE A 328 11.70 6.70 22.65
N PHE A 329 12.92 6.41 23.11
CA PHE A 329 13.48 5.08 22.91
C PHE A 329 14.39 4.65 24.06
N ARG A 330 14.53 3.33 24.19
CA ARG A 330 15.53 2.68 25.02
C ARG A 330 16.28 1.67 24.15
N THR A 331 17.60 1.73 24.17
CA THR A 331 18.46 0.75 23.50
C THR A 331 19.13 -0.15 24.53
N ASN A 332 19.01 -1.46 24.34
CA ASN A 332 19.83 -2.46 25.00
C ASN A 332 20.92 -2.89 24.04
N TRP A 333 22.16 -2.95 24.52
CA TRP A 333 23.31 -3.37 23.75
C TRP A 333 23.95 -4.61 24.36
N SER A 334 24.37 -5.54 23.52
CA SER A 334 25.18 -6.68 23.92
C SER A 334 26.42 -6.70 23.03
N VAL A 335 27.60 -6.50 23.61
CA VAL A 335 28.87 -6.39 22.88
C VAL A 335 29.74 -7.62 23.12
N PRO A 336 30.66 -7.98 22.21
CA PRO A 336 31.60 -9.07 22.45
C PRO A 336 32.45 -8.81 23.69
N LYS A 337 32.66 -9.85 24.49
CA LYS A 337 33.47 -9.81 25.69
C LYS A 337 34.91 -9.36 25.44
N SER A 338 35.47 -9.75 24.28
CA SER A 338 36.75 -9.24 23.79
C SER A 338 36.86 -9.42 22.26
N PRO A 339 37.79 -8.72 21.59
CA PRO A 339 38.05 -8.92 20.16
C PRO A 339 38.44 -10.37 19.78
N GLN A 340 38.90 -11.17 20.75
CA GLN A 340 39.27 -12.58 20.56
C GLN A 340 38.15 -13.56 20.95
N GLU A 341 37.13 -13.10 21.69
CA GLU A 341 36.02 -13.93 22.21
C GLU A 341 34.67 -13.50 21.60
N CYS A 342 34.59 -13.46 20.26
CA CYS A 342 33.42 -12.92 19.55
C CYS A 342 32.12 -13.73 19.67
N GLY A 343 32.16 -14.93 20.24
CA GLY A 343 30.99 -15.77 20.49
C GLY A 343 30.33 -15.55 21.86
N MET A 344 30.91 -14.71 22.73
CA MET A 344 30.35 -14.39 24.04
C MET A 344 30.00 -12.91 24.11
N LEU A 345 28.70 -12.60 24.18
CA LEU A 345 28.22 -11.23 24.34
C LEU A 345 28.03 -10.90 25.82
N ILE A 346 28.29 -9.64 26.18
CA ILE A 346 28.05 -9.06 27.50
C ILE A 346 27.10 -7.87 27.33
N ASP A 347 26.01 -7.91 28.10
CA ASP A 347 25.04 -6.83 28.13
C ASP A 347 25.62 -5.56 28.72
N GLN A 348 25.33 -4.45 28.07
CA GLN A 348 25.66 -3.11 28.53
C GLN A 348 24.44 -2.49 29.22
N PRO A 349 24.66 -1.48 30.09
CA PRO A 349 23.57 -0.71 30.65
C PRO A 349 22.67 -0.12 29.55
N PRO A 350 21.34 -0.09 29.76
CA PRO A 350 20.43 0.47 28.78
C PRO A 350 20.66 1.98 28.62
N VAL A 351 20.54 2.45 27.37
CA VAL A 351 20.63 3.87 27.02
C VAL A 351 19.24 4.36 26.67
N PHE A 352 18.81 5.47 27.29
CA PHE A 352 17.53 6.10 27.03
C PHE A 352 17.70 7.33 26.14
N SER A 353 16.67 7.68 25.38
CA SER A 353 16.64 8.92 24.62
C SER A 353 16.72 10.14 25.53
N PRO A 354 17.42 11.23 25.15
CA PRO A 354 17.66 12.37 26.06
C PRO A 354 16.38 13.04 26.58
N ASN A 355 15.31 13.05 25.78
CA ASN A 355 14.03 13.59 26.22
C ASN A 355 13.45 12.82 27.42
N LEU A 356 13.72 11.52 27.60
CA LEU A 356 13.30 10.75 28.79
C LEU A 356 14.00 11.15 30.10
N GLU A 357 14.88 12.14 30.09
CA GLU A 357 15.41 12.76 31.31
C GLU A 357 14.44 13.77 31.93
N GLU A 358 13.45 14.24 31.17
CA GLU A 358 12.48 15.20 31.67
C GLU A 358 11.49 14.52 32.65
N PRO A 359 11.23 15.10 33.84
CA PRO A 359 10.35 14.50 34.84
C PRO A 359 8.93 14.20 34.34
N ARG A 360 8.41 14.98 33.38
CA ARG A 360 7.08 14.76 32.79
C ARG A 360 6.96 13.46 32.00
N TYR A 361 8.08 12.81 31.65
CA TYR A 361 8.12 11.56 30.88
C TYR A 361 8.54 10.35 31.71
N GLU A 362 8.52 10.47 33.04
CA GLU A 362 8.88 9.39 33.97
C GLU A 362 8.07 8.11 33.73
N ILE A 363 6.78 8.24 33.38
CA ILE A 363 5.93 7.08 33.07
C ILE A 363 6.45 6.29 31.86
N PHE A 364 6.81 6.97 30.76
CA PHE A 364 7.37 6.32 29.57
C PHE A 364 8.75 5.72 29.86
N ARG A 365 9.57 6.42 30.65
CA ARG A 365 10.87 5.91 31.10
C ARG A 365 10.73 4.61 31.88
N ASN A 366 9.79 4.56 32.82
CA ASN A 366 9.51 3.38 33.64
C ASN A 366 8.97 2.23 32.78
N TYR A 367 8.00 2.52 31.90
CA TYR A 367 7.45 1.53 30.98
C TYR A 367 8.52 0.89 30.09
N LEU A 368 9.44 1.70 29.52
CA LEU A 368 10.58 1.20 28.77
C LEU A 368 11.59 0.47 29.66
N GLY A 369 11.78 0.89 30.90
CA GLY A 369 12.65 0.26 31.89
C GLY A 369 12.23 -1.17 32.26
N ASP A 370 10.93 -1.42 32.33
CA ASP A 370 10.36 -2.73 32.68
C ASP A 370 10.43 -3.76 31.53
N LYS A 371 10.74 -3.32 30.31
CA LYS A 371 10.93 -4.23 29.17
C LYS A 371 12.14 -5.13 29.42
N LYS A 372 11.85 -6.44 29.43
CA LYS A 372 12.85 -7.49 29.58
C LYS A 372 13.39 -7.90 28.22
N PHE A 373 14.67 -8.21 28.21
CA PHE A 373 15.28 -8.97 27.14
C PHE A 373 14.97 -10.44 27.39
N GLU A 374 13.97 -10.99 26.69
CA GLU A 374 13.73 -12.42 26.67
C GLU A 374 14.41 -12.97 25.41
N GLY A 375 15.63 -13.44 25.59
CA GLY A 375 16.41 -14.11 24.57
C GLY A 375 17.51 -14.92 25.23
N GLU A 376 17.36 -16.25 25.27
CA GLU A 376 18.55 -17.09 25.23
C GLU A 376 19.33 -16.70 23.96
N ASN A 377 20.65 -16.88 23.97
CA ASN A 377 21.54 -16.63 22.83
C ASN A 377 21.23 -17.55 21.64
N VAL A 378 20.03 -17.47 21.06
CA VAL A 378 19.57 -18.27 19.92
C VAL A 378 19.80 -17.49 18.65
N TRP A 379 21.05 -17.13 18.36
CA TRP A 379 21.36 -16.45 17.10
C TRP A 379 22.65 -17.04 16.49
N GLY A 380 22.45 -18.13 15.75
CA GLY A 380 23.36 -18.66 14.73
C GLY A 380 22.62 -18.71 13.37
N PRO A 381 23.31 -18.94 12.25
CA PRO A 381 22.71 -18.81 10.93
C PRO A 381 21.64 -19.89 10.73
N GLY A 382 20.41 -19.43 10.44
CA GLY A 382 19.40 -20.23 9.74
C GLY A 382 19.68 -20.24 8.25
#